data_AF-A0A838K2S5-F1
#
_entry.id   AF-A0A838K2S5-F1
#
_cell.length_a   1.000
_cell.length_b   1.000
_cell.length_c   1.000
_cell.angle_alpha   90.00
_cell.angle_beta   90.00
_cell.angle_gamma   90.00
#
_symmetry.space_group_name_H-M   'P 1'
#
loop_
_entity.id
_entity.type
_entity.pdbx_description
1 polymer ?
#
loop_
_entity_poly.entity_id
_entity_poly.type
_entity_poly.pdbx_seq_one_letter_code
_entity_poly.pdbx_strand_id
1 'polypeptide(L)'
;MAPERRPREGALLRLEIGEAHWAEELPPVPRGCRVSVSFADAGDAAEHGDALGLLGYRVVAAQPAGAVRGTADILVDQQVIDRHPTYWRSLAILATRAYSLAMGPVVKTLGDVLGAHAGATVVRNRSVQAPEA
;
A
#
# COMPACT_ATOMS: atom_id res chain seq x y z
N MET A 1 8.61 8.37 18.81
CA MET A 1 7.72 7.35 18.22
C MET A 1 8.54 6.09 17.99
N ALA A 2 8.15 4.96 18.56
CA ALA A 2 8.83 3.68 18.34
C ALA A 2 8.63 3.23 16.88
N PRO A 3 9.61 2.57 16.25
CA PRO A 3 9.44 2.00 14.91
C PRO A 3 8.29 1.00 14.95
N GLU A 4 7.35 1.13 14.02
CA GLU A 4 6.21 0.22 13.92
C GLU A 4 6.73 -1.18 13.58
N ARG A 5 6.37 -2.17 14.39
CA ARG A 5 6.73 -3.56 14.12
C ARG A 5 6.04 -4.00 12.84
N ARG A 6 6.78 -4.70 11.97
CA ARG A 6 6.22 -5.40 10.80
C ARG A 6 5.03 -6.26 11.25
N PRO A 7 3.86 -6.17 10.59
CA PRO A 7 2.78 -7.10 10.85
C PRO A 7 3.27 -8.52 10.55
N ARG A 8 3.03 -9.44 11.50
CA ARG A 8 3.48 -10.84 11.42
C ARG A 8 2.48 -11.73 10.69
N GLU A 9 1.27 -11.24 10.53
CA GLU A 9 0.11 -11.94 9.97
C GLU A 9 -0.66 -10.98 9.06
N GLY A 10 -1.44 -11.52 8.12
CA GLY A 10 -2.15 -10.76 7.10
C GLY A 10 -1.69 -11.09 5.69
N ALA A 11 -1.85 -10.14 4.78
CA ALA A 11 -1.54 -10.33 3.37
C ALA A 11 -0.88 -9.12 2.73
N LEU A 12 0.01 -9.40 1.77
CA LEU A 12 0.49 -8.43 0.79
C LEU A 12 -0.20 -8.72 -0.55
N LEU A 13 -0.88 -7.72 -1.09
CA LEU A 13 -1.53 -7.78 -2.39
C LEU A 13 -0.69 -6.97 -3.38
N ARG A 14 -0.45 -7.52 -4.57
CA ARG A 14 0.14 -6.79 -5.68
C ARG A 14 -0.92 -6.45 -6.70
N LEU A 15 -0.93 -5.20 -7.13
CA LEU A 15 -1.85 -4.66 -8.12
C LEU A 15 -1.05 -4.04 -9.27
N GLU A 16 -1.59 -4.14 -10.49
CA GLU A 16 -1.07 -3.42 -11.64
C GLU A 16 -1.74 -2.04 -11.72
N ILE A 17 -0.94 -1.01 -12.00
CA ILE A 17 -1.39 0.36 -12.21
C ILE A 17 -1.63 0.50 -13.70
N GLY A 18 -2.88 0.31 -14.11
CA GLY A 18 -3.26 0.23 -15.52
C GLY A 18 -3.56 1.58 -16.17
N GLU A 19 -4.24 2.48 -15.45
CA GLU A 19 -4.77 3.74 -15.98
C GLU A 19 -4.72 4.86 -14.93
N ALA A 20 -4.86 6.12 -15.36
CA ALA A 20 -4.74 7.32 -14.51
C ALA A 20 -5.71 7.34 -13.30
N HIS A 21 -6.85 6.65 -13.41
CA HIS A 21 -7.89 6.59 -12.37
C HIS A 21 -7.85 5.29 -11.55
N TRP A 22 -6.78 4.49 -11.65
CA TRP A 22 -6.63 3.22 -10.93
C TRP A 22 -6.91 3.33 -9.43
N ALA A 23 -6.47 4.42 -8.79
CA ALA A 23 -6.67 4.63 -7.35
C ALA A 23 -8.15 4.74 -6.96
N GLU A 24 -9.02 5.19 -7.88
CA GLU A 24 -10.46 5.36 -7.63
C GLU A 24 -11.22 4.02 -7.62
N GLU A 25 -10.65 2.97 -8.21
CA GLU A 25 -11.24 1.63 -8.22
C GLU A 25 -11.08 0.91 -6.87
N LEU A 26 -10.20 1.41 -6.00
CA LEU A 26 -9.93 0.80 -4.72
C LEU A 26 -11.04 1.10 -3.71
N PRO A 27 -11.45 0.09 -2.93
CA PRO A 27 -12.43 0.31 -1.87
C PRO A 27 -11.84 1.22 -0.78
N PRO A 28 -12.64 2.08 -0.13
CA PRO A 28 -12.18 2.89 0.99
C PRO A 28 -11.78 2.00 2.18
N VAL A 29 -10.71 2.38 2.87
CA VAL A 29 -10.21 1.68 4.06
C VAL A 29 -11.24 1.80 5.18
N PRO A 30 -11.62 0.68 5.85
CA PRO A 30 -12.53 0.74 6.98
C PRO A 30 -12.00 1.65 8.09
N ARG A 31 -12.89 2.43 8.72
CA ARG A 31 -12.51 3.40 9.77
C ARG A 31 -11.74 2.72 10.89
N GLY A 32 -10.64 3.34 11.31
CA GLY A 32 -9.78 2.84 12.39
C GLY A 32 -8.87 1.66 11.99
N CYS A 33 -8.95 1.19 10.75
CA CYS A 33 -8.02 0.20 10.20
C CYS A 33 -6.77 0.88 9.65
N ARG A 34 -5.69 0.10 9.56
CA ARG A 34 -4.43 0.53 8.96
C ARG A 34 -4.14 -0.36 7.78
N VAL A 35 -4.19 0.24 6.60
CA VAL A 35 -3.82 -0.39 5.34
C VAL A 35 -2.83 0.53 4.67
N SER A 36 -1.72 -0.03 4.22
CA SER A 36 -0.64 0.76 3.64
C SER A 36 -0.34 0.30 2.23
N VAL A 37 0.15 1.23 1.41
CA VAL A 37 0.43 1.02 -0.01
C VAL A 37 1.83 1.51 -0.33
N SER A 38 2.62 0.69 -0.98
CA SER A 38 3.93 1.05 -1.54
C SER A 38 3.90 0.94 -3.05
N PHE A 39 4.65 1.82 -3.71
CA PHE A 39 4.73 1.85 -5.18
C PHE A 39 6.09 1.40 -5.67
N ALA A 40 6.14 0.79 -6.84
CA ALA A 40 7.40 0.48 -7.50
C ALA A 40 8.17 1.74 -7.95
N ASP A 41 7.46 2.83 -8.27
CA ASP A 41 8.01 4.10 -8.73
C ASP A 41 7.50 5.29 -7.89
N ALA A 42 8.33 6.32 -7.74
CA ALA A 42 7.98 7.53 -7.00
C ALA A 42 6.98 8.43 -7.77
N GLY A 43 6.98 8.37 -9.10
CA GLY A 43 6.01 9.02 -9.97
C GLY A 43 4.60 8.51 -9.69
N ASP A 44 4.42 7.18 -9.66
CA ASP A 44 3.12 6.56 -9.34
C ASP A 44 2.63 6.97 -7.94
N ALA A 45 3.55 7.05 -6.97
CA ALA A 45 3.22 7.51 -5.62
C ALA A 45 2.81 8.98 -5.58
N ALA A 46 3.42 9.84 -6.41
CA ALA A 46 3.08 11.25 -6.49
C ALA A 46 1.75 11.47 -7.24
N GLU A 47 1.48 10.69 -8.28
CA GLU A 47 0.26 10.77 -9.09
C GLU A 47 -0.97 10.29 -8.31
N HIS A 48 -0.86 9.15 -7.63
CA HIS A 48 -2.02 8.48 -7.01
C HIS A 48 -2.10 8.67 -5.49
N GLY A 49 -1.04 9.18 -4.85
CA GLY A 49 -0.92 9.18 -3.40
C GLY A 49 -2.02 9.98 -2.68
N ASP A 50 -2.40 11.13 -3.22
CA ASP A 50 -3.42 11.99 -2.62
C ASP A 50 -4.82 11.33 -2.70
N ALA A 51 -5.17 10.71 -3.84
CA ALA A 51 -6.42 9.96 -4.00
C ALA A 51 -6.51 8.79 -3.02
N LEU A 52 -5.42 8.04 -2.84
CA LEU A 52 -5.32 6.95 -1.87
C LEU A 52 -5.43 7.43 -0.43
N GLY A 53 -4.86 8.60 -0.13
CA GLY A 53 -5.00 9.27 1.15
C GLY A 53 -6.45 9.60 1.49
N LEU A 54 -7.24 10.06 0.51
CA LEU A 54 -8.68 10.34 0.67
C LEU A 54 -9.49 9.06 0.95
N LEU A 55 -9.06 7.92 0.39
CA LEU A 55 -9.63 6.60 0.67
C LEU A 55 -9.16 5.99 2.00
N GLY A 56 -8.25 6.65 2.73
CA GLY A 56 -7.75 6.21 4.04
C GLY A 56 -6.55 5.27 3.98
N TYR A 57 -5.93 5.07 2.82
CA TYR A 57 -4.68 4.31 2.71
C TYR A 57 -3.51 5.15 3.21
N ARG A 58 -2.54 4.49 3.85
CA ARG A 58 -1.25 5.10 4.16
C ARG A 58 -0.25 4.81 3.04
N VAL A 59 0.08 5.84 2.28
CA VAL A 59 1.15 5.75 1.28
C VAL A 59 2.50 5.71 1.99
N VAL A 60 3.24 4.62 1.77
CA VAL A 60 4.59 4.40 2.28
C VAL A 60 5.56 4.43 1.09
N ALA A 61 6.67 5.15 1.23
CA ALA A 61 7.57 5.47 0.12
C ALA A 61 8.14 4.23 -0.59
N ALA A 62 8.54 4.45 -1.85
CA ALA A 62 8.74 3.47 -2.91
C ALA A 62 9.54 2.21 -2.55
N GLN A 63 9.15 1.11 -3.18
CA GLN A 63 9.82 -0.19 -3.11
C GLN A 63 11.30 -0.06 -3.52
N PRO A 64 12.16 -0.99 -3.04
CA PRO A 64 13.57 -0.99 -3.43
C PRO A 64 13.76 -1.22 -4.94
N ALA A 65 14.95 -0.87 -5.43
CA ALA A 65 15.35 -1.10 -6.81
C ALA A 65 15.11 -2.56 -7.25
N GLY A 66 14.42 -2.75 -8.37
CA GLY A 66 14.06 -4.07 -8.91
C GLY A 66 12.59 -4.44 -8.79
N ALA A 67 11.75 -3.59 -8.18
CA ALA A 67 10.31 -3.74 -8.23
C ALA A 67 9.78 -3.67 -9.68
N VAL A 68 8.70 -4.40 -9.95
CA VAL A 68 8.03 -4.38 -11.26
C VAL A 68 7.35 -3.03 -11.41
N ARG A 69 7.78 -2.22 -12.39
CA ARG A 69 7.19 -0.89 -12.66
C ARG A 69 5.69 -1.00 -12.93
N GLY A 70 4.95 0.06 -12.62
CA GLY A 70 3.50 0.09 -12.78
C GLY A 70 2.81 -0.89 -11.83
N THR A 71 3.36 -1.11 -10.63
CA THR A 71 2.71 -1.92 -9.60
C THR A 71 2.67 -1.21 -8.26
N ALA A 72 1.61 -1.51 -7.52
CA ALA A 72 1.43 -1.12 -6.13
C ALA A 72 1.30 -2.37 -5.26
N ASP A 73 1.98 -2.39 -4.11
CA ASP A 73 1.83 -3.42 -3.11
C ASP A 73 1.04 -2.87 -1.92
N ILE A 74 -0.10 -3.50 -1.61
CA ILE A 74 -0.98 -3.16 -0.49
C ILE A 74 -0.79 -4.17 0.63
N LEU A 75 -0.47 -3.68 1.82
CA LEU A 75 -0.33 -4.47 3.03
C LEU A 75 -1.58 -4.34 3.91
N VAL A 76 -2.23 -5.48 4.16
CA VAL A 76 -3.45 -5.61 4.96
C VAL A 76 -3.14 -6.49 6.17
N ASP A 77 -3.40 -5.97 7.38
CA ASP A 77 -3.27 -6.72 8.63
C ASP A 77 -4.36 -7.81 8.73
N GLN A 78 -4.04 -8.95 9.34
CA GLN A 78 -4.97 -10.05 9.59
C GLN A 78 -6.26 -9.57 10.28
N GLN A 79 -6.15 -8.62 11.23
CA GLN A 79 -7.33 -8.10 11.92
C GLN A 79 -8.32 -7.44 10.95
N VAL A 80 -7.83 -6.79 9.88
CA VAL A 80 -8.68 -6.17 8.85
C VAL A 80 -9.34 -7.25 8.01
N ILE A 81 -8.60 -8.29 7.63
CA ILE A 81 -9.11 -9.44 6.88
C ILE A 81 -10.27 -10.11 7.64
N ASP A 82 -10.08 -10.36 8.94
CA ASP A 82 -11.06 -11.07 9.76
C ASP A 82 -12.31 -10.24 10.06
N ARG A 83 -12.14 -8.94 10.33
CA ARG A 83 -13.26 -8.05 10.72
C ARG A 83 -14.00 -7.43 9.54
N HIS A 84 -13.35 -7.34 8.38
CA HIS A 84 -13.91 -6.69 7.19
C HIS A 84 -13.80 -7.58 5.95
N PRO A 85 -14.45 -8.76 5.94
CA PRO A 85 -14.31 -9.74 4.85
C PRO A 85 -14.78 -9.22 3.49
N THR A 86 -15.76 -8.31 3.45
CA THR A 86 -16.21 -7.68 2.20
C THR A 86 -15.14 -6.76 1.62
N TYR A 87 -14.52 -5.92 2.44
CA TYR A 87 -13.41 -5.06 2.03
C TYR A 87 -12.22 -5.88 1.51
N TRP A 88 -11.85 -6.92 2.27
CA TRP A 88 -10.80 -7.85 1.87
C TRP A 88 -11.10 -8.50 0.52
N ARG A 89 -12.32 -9.01 0.31
CA ARG A 89 -12.72 -9.63 -0.95
C ARG A 89 -12.66 -8.64 -2.12
N SER A 90 -13.14 -7.41 -1.94
CA SER A 90 -13.06 -6.37 -2.96
C SER A 90 -11.62 -6.07 -3.36
N LEU A 91 -10.71 -5.94 -2.40
CA LEU A 91 -9.29 -5.77 -2.68
C LEU A 91 -8.67 -6.97 -3.39
N ALA A 92 -8.97 -8.19 -2.92
CA ALA A 92 -8.40 -9.41 -3.47
C ALA A 92 -8.81 -9.65 -4.93
N ILE A 93 -9.98 -9.17 -5.36
CA ILE A 93 -10.44 -9.25 -6.75
C ILE A 93 -9.59 -8.37 -7.68
N LEU A 94 -9.10 -7.23 -7.18
CA LEU A 94 -8.27 -6.28 -7.95
C LEU A 94 -6.79 -6.69 -7.98
N ALA A 95 -6.38 -7.61 -7.11
CA ALA A 95 -5.00 -8.03 -6.99
C ALA A 95 -4.58 -9.01 -8.09
N THR A 96 -3.48 -8.70 -8.78
CA THR A 96 -2.85 -9.65 -9.70
C THR A 96 -2.14 -10.77 -8.94
N ARG A 97 -1.66 -10.50 -7.72
CA ARG A 97 -1.12 -11.52 -6.80
C ARG A 97 -1.48 -11.24 -5.36
N ALA A 98 -1.65 -12.30 -4.57
CA ALA A 98 -1.86 -12.23 -3.14
C ALA A 98 -0.88 -13.15 -2.40
N TYR A 99 -0.21 -12.61 -1.38
CA TYR A 99 0.79 -13.30 -0.58
C TYR A 99 0.35 -13.34 0.87
N SER A 100 0.16 -14.55 1.42
CA SER A 100 -0.08 -14.71 2.86
C SER A 100 1.22 -14.55 3.65
N LEU A 101 1.19 -13.68 4.65
CA LEU A 101 2.36 -13.43 5.52
C LEU A 101 2.54 -14.50 6.61
N ALA A 102 1.55 -15.37 6.81
CA ALA A 102 1.68 -16.53 7.68
C ALA A 102 2.69 -17.56 7.14
N MET A 103 3.05 -17.49 5.85
CA MET A 103 3.98 -18.41 5.21
C MET A 103 5.42 -17.88 5.30
N GLY A 104 6.21 -18.45 6.20
CA GLY A 104 7.60 -18.03 6.49
C GLY A 104 8.52 -17.81 5.27
N PRO A 105 8.51 -18.68 4.24
CA PRO A 105 9.34 -18.48 3.04
C PRO A 105 8.99 -17.21 2.24
N VAL A 106 7.71 -16.83 2.22
CA VAL A 106 7.20 -15.66 1.49
C VAL A 106 7.69 -14.38 2.14
N VAL A 107 7.68 -14.32 3.47
CA VAL A 107 8.18 -13.18 4.26
C VAL A 107 9.67 -12.94 4.01
N LYS A 108 10.46 -14.00 3.81
CA LYS A 108 11.90 -13.89 3.52
C LYS A 108 12.16 -13.26 2.14
N THR A 109 11.36 -13.62 1.14
CA THR A 109 11.49 -13.06 -0.23
C THR A 109 10.92 -11.64 -0.33
N LEU A 110 9.89 -11.31 0.46
CA LEU A 110 9.26 -9.98 0.49
C LEU A 110 9.88 -9.04 1.53
N GLY A 111 11.03 -9.41 2.09
CA GLY A 111 11.61 -8.75 3.27
C GLY A 111 11.86 -7.25 3.08
N ASP A 112 12.19 -6.82 1.87
CA ASP A 112 12.48 -5.41 1.57
C ASP A 112 11.20 -4.59 1.38
N VAL A 113 10.19 -5.15 0.68
CA VAL A 113 8.85 -4.52 0.54
C VAL A 113 8.20 -4.37 1.91
N LEU A 114 8.20 -5.43 2.73
CA LEU A 114 7.72 -5.36 4.12
C LEU A 114 8.55 -4.40 4.98
N GLY A 115 9.81 -4.18 4.64
CA GLY A 115 10.66 -3.16 5.24
C GLY A 115 10.17 -1.74 4.98
N ALA A 116 9.77 -1.44 3.75
CA ALA A 116 9.17 -0.15 3.39
C ALA A 116 7.91 0.11 4.22
N HIS A 117 7.03 -0.90 4.38
CA HIS A 117 5.83 -0.75 5.19
C HIS A 117 6.09 -0.54 6.69
N ALA A 118 7.16 -1.10 7.26
CA ALA A 118 7.47 -0.96 8.69
C ALA A 118 8.34 0.26 9.05
N GLY A 119 9.14 0.75 8.09
CA GLY A 119 10.06 1.88 8.29
C GLY A 119 9.54 3.23 7.79
N ALA A 120 8.44 3.26 7.03
CA ALA A 120 8.07 4.47 6.32
C ALA A 120 7.46 5.56 7.21
N THR A 121 8.19 6.68 7.27
CA THR A 121 7.63 8.00 7.57
C THR A 121 6.59 8.36 6.50
N VAL A 122 5.39 8.77 6.92
CA VAL A 122 4.33 9.23 6.01
C VAL A 122 4.86 10.40 5.17
N VAL A 123 4.85 10.26 3.85
CA VAL A 123 5.18 11.36 2.94
C VAL A 123 4.02 12.36 3.02
N ARG A 124 4.22 13.46 3.75
CA ARG A 124 3.30 14.61 3.68
C ARG A 124 3.65 15.38 2.42
N ASN A 125 2.78 15.29 1.41
CA ASN A 125 2.89 16.10 0.21
C ASN A 125 2.77 17.58 0.62
N ARG A 126 3.88 18.33 0.63
CA ARG A 126 3.81 19.79 0.79
C ARG A 126 3.36 20.33 -0.55
N SER A 127 2.14 20.86 -0.57
CA SER A 127 1.55 21.57 -1.69
C SER A 127 2.55 22.54 -2.32
N VAL A 128 2.71 22.43 -3.62
CA VAL A 128 3.41 23.40 -4.47
C VAL A 128 2.67 24.74 -4.33
N GLN A 129 3.31 25.74 -3.72
CA GLN A 129 2.87 27.13 -3.86
C GLN A 129 3.11 27.54 -5.30
N ALA A 130 2.03 27.84 -6.03
CA ALA A 130 2.12 28.56 -7.29
C ALA A 130 2.71 29.96 -7.03
N PRO A 131 3.60 30.47 -7.90
CA PRO A 131 4.02 31.87 -7.82
C PRO A 131 2.86 32.74 -8.31
N GLU A 132 2.35 33.63 -7.46
CA GLU A 132 1.55 34.77 -7.92
C GLU A 132 2.44 35.68 -8.78
N ALA A 133 1.91 36.04 -9.96
CA ALA A 133 2.46 37.04 -10.87
C ALA A 133 1.67 38.34 -10.74
#